data_AF-A0A6A4UV55-F1
#
_entry.id   AF-A0A6A4UV55-F1
#
_cell.length_a   1.000
_cell.length_b   1.000
_cell.length_c   1.000
_cell.angle_alpha   90.00
_cell.angle_beta   90.00
_cell.angle_gamma   90.00
#
_symmetry.space_group_name_H-M   'P 1'
#
loop_
_entity.id
_entity.type
_entity.pdbx_description
1 polymer ?
#
loop_
_entity_poly.entity_id
_entity_poly.type
_entity_poly.pdbx_seq_one_letter_code
_entity_poly.pdbx_strand_id
1 'polypeptide(L)'
;MQFSQFALLVAAAALAAAGADECGSPADTLCVRSCAYEELAVWDHGFSGDLHIHFETEVDTWNVDVAFDHELQTFNQWAYPASTSDHRVFSLSNNPWDGHHNANTTLTISFNAHYADNMATPMVYSVKLDGQEKCVVP
;
A
#
# COMPACT_ATOMS: atom_id res chain seq x y z
N MET A 1 54.05 26.70 1.12
CA MET A 1 53.01 26.03 0.33
C MET A 1 52.72 24.71 1.01
N GLN A 2 51.62 24.58 1.74
CA GLN A 2 51.16 23.28 2.23
C GLN A 2 49.65 23.33 2.49
N PHE A 3 49.01 22.20 2.23
CA PHE A 3 47.65 22.07 1.75
C PHE A 3 46.57 22.10 2.84
N SER A 4 45.43 22.67 2.41
CA SER A 4 44.05 22.34 2.77
C SER A 4 43.83 20.99 3.47
N GLN A 5 43.08 21.03 4.58
CA GLN A 5 42.17 19.95 4.95
C GLN A 5 40.95 20.56 5.66
N PHE A 6 39.86 20.67 4.89
CA PHE A 6 38.50 20.81 5.41
C PHE A 6 38.11 19.46 6.02
N ALA A 7 37.90 19.42 7.34
CA ALA A 7 37.21 18.31 7.99
C ALA A 7 35.79 18.79 8.33
N LEU A 8 34.84 18.42 7.47
CA LEU A 8 33.40 18.58 7.73
C LEU A 8 33.02 17.50 8.76
N LEU A 9 32.81 17.89 10.02
CA LEU A 9 32.15 17.02 10.99
C LEU A 9 30.66 17.00 10.65
N VAL A 10 30.21 15.96 9.95
CA VAL A 10 28.79 15.62 9.90
C VAL A 10 28.49 14.89 11.20
N ALA A 11 27.92 15.62 12.17
CA ALA A 11 27.29 14.98 13.31
C ALA A 11 26.05 14.24 12.78
N ALA A 12 26.16 12.92 12.64
CA ALA A 12 25.00 12.07 12.41
C ALA A 12 24.09 12.19 13.63
N ALA A 13 22.93 12.82 13.46
CA ALA A 13 21.86 12.76 14.45
C ALA A 13 21.34 11.32 14.47
N ALA A 14 21.69 10.58 15.53
CA ALA A 14 21.02 9.33 15.85
C ALA A 14 19.61 9.67 16.33
N LEU A 15 18.61 9.58 15.43
CA LEU A 15 17.22 9.53 15.86
C LEU A 15 16.93 8.10 16.32
N ALA A 16 16.95 7.89 17.63
CA ALA A 16 16.42 6.67 18.22
C ALA A 16 14.89 6.72 18.10
N ALA A 17 14.33 6.07 17.08
CA ALA A 17 12.91 5.72 17.06
C ALA A 17 12.76 4.45 17.90
N ALA A 18 12.46 4.62 19.19
CA ALA A 18 11.97 3.53 20.01
C ALA A 18 10.51 3.27 19.62
N GLY A 19 10.27 2.19 18.87
CA GLY A 19 8.99 1.48 18.78
C GLY A 19 7.80 2.28 18.26
N ALA A 20 7.79 2.62 16.97
CA ALA A 20 6.55 2.48 16.21
C ALA A 20 6.58 1.05 15.66
N ASP A 21 5.47 0.32 15.76
CA ASP A 21 5.32 -0.94 15.02
C ASP A 21 5.39 -0.59 13.52
N GLU A 22 6.59 -0.57 12.96
CA GLU A 22 6.81 -0.43 11.52
C GLU A 22 6.20 -1.69 10.88
N CYS A 23 5.21 -1.53 10.02
CA CYS A 23 4.77 -2.67 9.23
C CYS A 23 5.90 -3.09 8.31
N GLY A 24 6.11 -4.40 8.21
CA GLY A 24 7.16 -4.98 7.40
C GLY A 24 8.59 -4.71 7.87
N SER A 25 9.53 -5.17 7.06
CA SER A 25 10.97 -5.01 7.23
C SER A 25 11.55 -4.05 6.16
N PRO A 26 12.74 -3.48 6.34
CA PRO A 26 13.40 -2.68 5.29
C PRO A 26 13.61 -3.43 3.96
N ALA A 27 13.56 -4.76 3.95
CA ALA A 27 13.67 -5.58 2.75
C ALA A 27 12.33 -5.76 2.02
N ASP A 28 11.22 -5.38 2.63
CA ASP A 28 9.89 -5.59 2.07
C ASP A 28 9.56 -4.53 1.01
N THR A 29 8.47 -4.76 0.28
CA THR A 29 7.97 -3.84 -0.74
C THR A 29 7.51 -2.53 -0.09
N LEU A 30 7.49 -1.43 -0.85
CA LEU A 30 7.13 -0.11 -0.30
C LEU A 30 5.75 -0.12 0.39
N CYS A 31 4.77 -0.82 -0.18
CA CYS A 31 3.43 -0.90 0.38
C CYS A 31 3.33 -1.76 1.65
N VAL A 32 4.13 -2.82 1.76
CA VAL A 32 4.23 -3.62 2.99
C VAL A 32 4.91 -2.78 4.09
N ARG A 33 6.00 -2.09 3.72
CA ARG A 33 6.75 -1.20 4.62
C ARG A 33 5.95 0.00 5.12
N SER A 34 4.97 0.47 4.34
CA SER A 34 4.16 1.64 4.68
C SER A 34 2.90 1.31 5.46
N CYS A 35 2.69 0.05 5.87
CA CYS A 35 1.43 -0.44 6.42
C CYS A 35 0.22 -0.35 5.50
N ALA A 36 0.37 0.01 4.22
CA ALA A 36 -0.77 0.17 3.32
C ALA A 36 -1.27 -1.18 2.78
N TYR A 37 -0.45 -2.22 2.88
CA TYR A 37 -0.74 -3.56 2.39
C TYR A 37 -0.15 -4.64 3.31
N GLU A 38 -0.92 -5.70 3.55
CA GLU A 38 -0.48 -6.93 4.20
C GLU A 38 -0.76 -8.14 3.29
N GLU A 39 0.27 -8.94 2.98
CA GLU A 39 0.10 -10.22 2.31
C GLU A 39 -0.28 -11.29 3.35
N LEU A 40 -1.40 -11.99 3.12
CA LEU A 40 -1.91 -12.99 4.07
C LEU A 40 -1.55 -14.42 3.67
N ALA A 41 -1.67 -14.75 2.38
CA ALA A 41 -1.38 -16.09 1.88
C ALA A 41 -1.12 -16.06 0.37
N VAL A 42 -0.25 -16.95 -0.10
CA VAL A 42 0.05 -17.17 -1.52
C VAL A 42 -0.17 -18.65 -1.85
N TRP A 43 -0.74 -18.92 -3.02
CA TRP A 43 -0.92 -20.24 -3.58
C TRP A 43 -0.58 -20.23 -5.08
N ASP A 44 -0.62 -21.40 -5.72
CA ASP A 44 -0.08 -21.62 -7.08
C ASP A 44 -0.60 -20.63 -8.14
N HIS A 45 -1.82 -20.12 -7.97
CA HIS A 45 -2.53 -19.29 -8.95
C HIS A 45 -3.20 -18.07 -8.32
N GLY A 46 -2.70 -17.61 -7.18
CA GLY A 46 -3.29 -16.45 -6.52
C GLY A 46 -2.71 -16.15 -5.15
N PHE A 47 -3.18 -15.06 -4.59
CA PHE A 47 -2.83 -14.62 -3.25
C PHE A 47 -3.98 -13.85 -2.62
N SER A 48 -3.96 -13.76 -1.29
CA SER A 48 -4.88 -12.95 -0.50
C SER A 48 -4.11 -11.89 0.26
N GLY A 49 -4.73 -10.73 0.44
CA GLY A 49 -4.14 -9.67 1.22
C GLY A 49 -5.16 -8.66 1.72
N ASP A 50 -4.69 -7.79 2.59
CA ASP A 50 -5.44 -6.68 3.17
C ASP A 50 -4.85 -5.35 2.70
N LEU A 51 -5.71 -4.44 2.23
CA LEU A 51 -5.35 -3.03 2.05
C LEU A 51 -5.77 -2.28 3.30
N HIS A 52 -4.87 -1.49 3.88
CA HIS A 52 -5.17 -0.64 5.03
C HIS A 52 -5.21 0.83 4.60
N ILE A 53 -6.41 1.38 4.58
CA ILE A 53 -6.69 2.72 4.10
C ILE A 53 -6.87 3.64 5.30
N HIS A 54 -5.83 4.40 5.62
CA HIS A 54 -5.85 5.38 6.70
C HIS A 54 -6.42 6.72 6.21
N PHE A 55 -7.46 7.20 6.88
CA PHE A 55 -8.08 8.49 6.60
C PHE A 55 -7.51 9.57 7.51
N GLU A 56 -6.65 10.45 6.97
CA GLU A 56 -6.05 11.56 7.75
C GLU A 56 -7.09 12.61 8.18
N THR A 57 -8.17 12.73 7.40
CA THR A 57 -9.29 13.63 7.66
C THR A 57 -10.61 12.87 7.55
N GLU A 58 -11.67 13.45 8.10
CA GLU A 58 -13.02 12.93 7.90
C GLU A 58 -13.40 13.00 6.40
N VAL A 59 -14.04 11.94 5.91
CA VAL A 59 -14.52 11.83 4.54
C VAL A 59 -15.94 11.26 4.50
N ASP A 60 -16.72 11.65 3.50
CA ASP A 60 -18.04 11.07 3.21
C ASP A 60 -18.04 10.17 1.96
N THR A 61 -16.98 10.27 1.16
CA THR A 61 -16.75 9.47 -0.05
C THR A 61 -15.26 9.23 -0.19
N TRP A 62 -14.88 8.10 -0.77
CA TRP A 62 -13.49 7.75 -1.02
C TRP A 62 -13.34 6.90 -2.28
N ASN A 63 -12.19 7.01 -2.93
CA ASN A 63 -11.74 6.13 -4.00
C ASN A 63 -10.34 5.58 -3.69
N VAL A 64 -10.21 4.27 -3.74
CA VAL A 64 -8.95 3.56 -3.55
C VAL A 64 -8.50 2.98 -4.88
N ASP A 65 -7.30 3.32 -5.33
CA ASP A 65 -6.66 2.66 -6.46
C ASP A 65 -5.54 1.75 -5.95
N VAL A 66 -5.60 0.47 -6.28
CA VAL A 66 -4.52 -0.50 -6.04
C VAL A 66 -3.90 -0.92 -7.36
N ALA A 67 -2.57 -0.88 -7.45
CA ALA A 67 -1.84 -1.23 -8.66
C ALA A 67 -0.89 -2.42 -8.44
N PHE A 68 -0.92 -3.34 -9.41
CA PHE A 68 -0.11 -4.55 -9.46
C PHE A 68 0.93 -4.46 -10.59
N ASP A 69 2.14 -4.95 -10.32
CA ASP A 69 3.23 -4.92 -11.28
C ASP A 69 2.97 -5.79 -12.52
N HIS A 70 2.09 -6.79 -12.39
CA HIS A 70 1.60 -7.66 -13.46
C HIS A 70 0.07 -7.60 -13.59
N GLU A 71 -0.43 -7.99 -14.76
CA GLU A 71 -1.87 -8.16 -15.00
C GLU A 71 -2.43 -9.32 -14.17
N LEU A 72 -3.52 -9.06 -13.47
CA LEU A 72 -4.32 -10.07 -12.81
C LEU A 72 -5.34 -10.67 -13.77
N GLN A 73 -5.73 -11.91 -13.54
CA GLN A 73 -6.91 -12.49 -14.18
C GLN A 73 -8.19 -12.02 -13.47
N THR A 74 -8.16 -11.98 -12.13
CA THR A 74 -9.29 -11.49 -11.33
C THR A 74 -8.78 -10.83 -10.05
N PHE A 75 -9.56 -9.87 -9.57
CA PHE A 75 -9.40 -9.22 -8.27
C PHE A 75 -10.76 -9.26 -7.57
N ASN A 76 -10.86 -10.09 -6.55
CA ASN A 76 -12.10 -10.35 -5.84
C ASN A 76 -12.02 -9.71 -4.46
N GLN A 77 -12.88 -8.73 -4.22
CA GLN A 77 -13.19 -8.21 -2.89
C GLN A 77 -14.70 -8.20 -2.73
N TRP A 78 -15.17 -8.16 -1.48
CA TRP A 78 -16.55 -8.52 -1.16
C TRP A 78 -17.41 -7.35 -0.68
N ALA A 79 -16.79 -6.21 -0.37
CA ALA A 79 -17.43 -5.13 0.38
C ALA A 79 -17.81 -3.94 -0.50
N TYR A 80 -17.10 -3.72 -1.61
CA TYR A 80 -17.14 -2.47 -2.36
C TYR A 80 -17.33 -2.68 -3.86
N PRO A 81 -17.86 -1.71 -4.60
CA PRO A 81 -17.75 -1.69 -6.05
C PRO A 81 -16.27 -1.59 -6.46
N ALA A 82 -15.82 -2.48 -7.34
CA ALA A 82 -14.48 -2.44 -7.94
C ALA A 82 -14.57 -2.42 -9.47
N SER A 83 -13.65 -1.71 -10.12
CA SER A 83 -13.56 -1.64 -11.58
C SER A 83 -12.10 -1.58 -12.03
N THR A 84 -11.86 -1.99 -13.27
CA THR A 84 -10.55 -1.91 -13.92
C THR A 84 -10.74 -1.86 -15.43
N SER A 85 -9.77 -1.30 -16.15
CA SER A 85 -9.73 -1.29 -17.62
C SER A 85 -8.53 -2.06 -18.18
N ASP A 86 -7.54 -2.39 -17.35
CA ASP A 86 -6.26 -2.97 -17.76
C ASP A 86 -5.87 -4.22 -16.93
N HIS A 87 -6.68 -4.59 -15.94
CA HIS A 87 -6.39 -5.65 -14.96
C HIS A 87 -5.07 -5.48 -14.19
N ARG A 88 -4.51 -4.28 -14.15
CA ARG A 88 -3.33 -3.93 -13.34
C ARG A 88 -3.68 -2.92 -12.28
N VAL A 89 -4.57 -1.99 -12.59
CA VAL A 89 -5.07 -0.98 -11.66
C VAL A 89 -6.54 -1.25 -11.40
N PHE A 90 -6.88 -1.45 -10.13
CA PHE A 90 -8.25 -1.65 -9.68
C PHE A 90 -8.67 -0.46 -8.83
N SER A 91 -9.76 0.18 -9.23
CA SER A 91 -10.38 1.30 -8.52
C SER A 91 -11.58 0.79 -7.73
N LEU A 92 -11.54 1.00 -6.42
CA LEU A 92 -12.60 0.68 -5.47
C LEU A 92 -13.19 1.98 -4.94
N SER A 93 -14.51 2.03 -4.75
CA SER A 93 -15.19 3.19 -4.17
C SER A 93 -16.18 2.75 -3.10
N ASN A 94 -16.53 3.66 -2.19
CA ASN A 94 -17.56 3.37 -1.20
C ASN A 94 -18.93 3.11 -1.83
N ASN A 95 -19.77 2.36 -1.13
CA ASN A 95 -21.20 2.33 -1.40
C ASN A 95 -21.84 3.65 -0.94
N PRO A 96 -23.04 4.00 -1.44
CA PRO A 96 -23.75 5.21 -1.02
C PRO A 96 -24.07 5.31 0.49
N TRP A 97 -23.96 4.21 1.24
CA TRP A 97 -24.35 4.11 2.66
C TRP A 97 -23.18 3.88 3.63
N ASP A 98 -21.95 3.66 3.14
CA ASP A 98 -20.77 3.33 3.96
C ASP A 98 -19.53 4.17 3.62
N GLY A 99 -19.73 5.32 2.96
CA GLY A 99 -18.63 6.23 2.63
C GLY A 99 -18.10 7.06 3.79
N HIS A 100 -18.88 7.22 4.86
CA HIS A 100 -18.51 8.06 5.98
C HIS A 100 -17.44 7.39 6.87
N HIS A 101 -16.28 8.02 6.99
CA HIS A 101 -15.20 7.63 7.88
C HIS A 101 -14.67 8.84 8.65
N ASN A 102 -14.50 8.69 9.96
CA ASN A 102 -13.90 9.72 10.81
C ASN A 102 -12.39 9.87 10.51
N ALA A 103 -11.85 11.05 10.78
CA ALA A 103 -10.41 11.27 10.77
C ALA A 103 -9.67 10.29 11.70
N ASN A 104 -8.46 9.89 11.29
CA ASN A 104 -7.56 8.95 11.93
C ASN A 104 -8.15 7.52 12.12
N THR A 105 -9.13 7.15 11.29
CA THR A 105 -9.59 5.75 11.22
C THR A 105 -8.92 5.01 10.08
N THR A 106 -8.86 3.69 10.20
CA THR A 106 -8.34 2.82 9.14
C THR A 106 -9.45 1.88 8.68
N LEU A 107 -9.69 1.86 7.37
CA LEU A 107 -10.51 0.86 6.72
C LEU A 107 -9.63 -0.28 6.22
N THR A 108 -10.00 -1.52 6.51
CA THR A 108 -9.34 -2.71 5.96
C THR A 108 -10.19 -3.31 4.84
N ILE A 109 -9.57 -3.51 3.67
CA ILE A 109 -10.21 -4.14 2.51
C ILE A 109 -9.47 -5.44 2.19
N SER A 110 -10.09 -6.57 2.51
CA SER A 110 -9.57 -7.89 2.18
C SER A 110 -9.91 -8.28 0.75
N PHE A 111 -8.94 -8.87 0.04
CA PHE A 111 -9.12 -9.33 -1.33
C PHE A 111 -8.41 -10.67 -1.60
N ASN A 112 -8.86 -11.32 -2.67
CA ASN A 112 -8.16 -12.40 -3.35
C ASN A 112 -7.84 -11.97 -4.78
N ALA A 113 -6.58 -12.10 -5.17
CA ALA A 113 -6.11 -11.85 -6.52
C ALA A 113 -5.68 -13.17 -7.18
N HIS A 114 -6.04 -13.34 -8.45
CA HIS A 114 -5.62 -14.48 -9.26
C HIS A 114 -4.84 -14.01 -10.47
N TYR A 115 -3.83 -14.78 -10.87
CA TYR A 115 -2.93 -14.46 -11.97
C TYR A 115 -2.65 -15.71 -12.81
N ALA A 116 -2.04 -15.51 -13.97
CA ALA A 116 -1.81 -16.59 -14.92
C ALA A 116 -0.84 -17.67 -14.40
N ASP A 117 -1.07 -18.91 -14.81
CA ASP A 117 -0.19 -20.03 -14.52
C ASP A 117 1.25 -19.74 -15.00
N ASN A 118 2.23 -20.11 -14.19
CA ASN A 118 3.66 -19.88 -14.43
C ASN A 118 4.09 -18.40 -14.44
N MET A 119 3.29 -17.50 -13.89
CA MET A 119 3.69 -16.14 -13.56
C MET A 119 4.25 -16.08 -12.13
N ALA A 120 5.22 -15.20 -11.88
CA ALA A 120 5.59 -14.85 -10.52
C ALA A 120 4.40 -14.18 -9.80
N THR A 121 4.30 -14.35 -8.48
CA THR A 121 3.27 -13.69 -7.69
C THR A 121 3.33 -12.17 -7.91
N PRO A 122 2.25 -11.53 -8.39
CA PRO A 122 2.21 -10.10 -8.58
C PRO A 122 2.39 -9.34 -7.27
N MET A 123 3.11 -8.24 -7.34
CA MET A 123 3.38 -7.36 -6.23
C MET A 123 2.46 -6.14 -6.27
N VAL A 124 1.88 -5.79 -5.12
CA VAL A 124 1.26 -4.47 -4.91
C VAL A 124 2.37 -3.42 -4.84
N TYR A 125 2.41 -2.49 -5.80
CA TYR A 125 3.45 -1.45 -5.85
C TYR A 125 2.92 -0.04 -5.61
N SER A 126 1.60 0.15 -5.66
CA SER A 126 0.95 1.44 -5.38
C SER A 126 -0.43 1.22 -4.78
N VAL A 127 -0.75 2.02 -3.77
CA VAL A 127 -2.08 2.15 -3.17
C VAL A 127 -2.34 3.63 -3.00
N LYS A 128 -3.43 4.14 -3.59
CA LYS A 128 -3.82 5.53 -3.51
C LYS A 128 -5.18 5.69 -2.86
N LEU A 129 -5.34 6.72 -2.05
CA LEU A 129 -6.63 7.20 -1.55
C LEU A 129 -6.87 8.58 -2.14
N ASP A 130 -7.95 8.73 -2.91
CA ASP A 130 -8.34 9.98 -3.58
C ASP A 130 -7.18 10.60 -4.39
N GLY A 131 -6.40 9.74 -5.05
CA GLY A 131 -5.23 10.10 -5.85
C GLY A 131 -3.95 10.35 -5.07
N GLN A 132 -3.98 10.35 -3.73
CA GLN A 132 -2.79 10.48 -2.89
C GLN A 132 -2.16 9.13 -2.61
N GLU A 133 -0.88 8.99 -2.92
CA GLU A 133 -0.11 7.78 -2.67
C GLU A 133 0.01 7.49 -1.17
N LYS A 134 -0.38 6.28 -0.77
CA LYS A 134 -0.32 5.79 0.62
C LYS A 134 0.83 4.81 0.84
N CYS A 135 1.41 4.27 -0.24
CA CYS A 135 2.66 3.50 -0.18
C CYS A 135 3.93 4.36 -0.20
N VAL A 136 3.91 5.53 0.44
CA VAL A 136 5.08 6.42 0.57
C VAL A 136 5.68 6.23 1.95
N VAL A 137 6.97 5.91 1.99
CA VAL A 137 7.75 5.81 3.23
C VAL A 137 7.75 7.18 3.91
N PRO A 138 7.37 7.31 5.19
CA PRO A 138 7.51 8.57 5.93
C PRO A 138 8.98 9.01 6.07
#